data_AF-A0A6I1ZPK8-F1
#
_entry.id   AF-A0A6I1ZPK8-F1
#
_cell.length_a   1.000
_cell.length_b   1.000
_cell.length_c   1.000
_cell.angle_alpha   90.00
_cell.angle_beta   90.00
_cell.angle_gamma   90.00
#
_symmetry.space_group_name_H-M   'P 1'
#
loop_
_entity.id
_entity.type
_entity.pdbx_description
1 polymer ?
#
loop_
_entity_poly.entity_id
_entity_poly.type
_entity_poly.pdbx_seq_one_letter_code
_entity_poly.pdbx_strand_id
1 'polypeptide(L)' 'MNLGKRKVYIRYFAVRDKAGKYLGALEATQDITKIKEIEGGKRLLEY' A
#
# COMPACT_ATOMS: atom_id res chain seq x y z
N MET A 1 10.06 -5.06 5.57
CA MET A 1 11.49 -5.40 5.60
C MET A 1 12.28 -4.16 5.20
N ASN A 2 13.30 -3.75 5.97
CA ASN A 2 14.13 -2.59 5.61
C ASN A 2 15.33 -3.09 4.79
N LEU A 3 15.31 -2.87 3.47
CA LEU A 3 16.48 -3.08 2.61
C LEU A 3 17.18 -1.72 2.41
N GLY A 4 17.97 -1.30 3.40
CA GLY A 4 18.73 -0.04 3.36
C GLY A 4 17.84 1.22 3.43
N LYS A 5 18.10 2.23 2.57
CA LYS A 5 17.30 3.47 2.45
C LYS A 5 15.89 3.24 1.90
N ARG A 6 15.56 2.04 1.42
CA ARG A 6 14.27 1.71 0.81
C ARG A 6 13.34 1.03 1.80
N LYS A 7 12.16 1.63 2.02
CA LYS A 7 11.07 1.05 2.81
C LYS A 7 10.13 0.31 1.88
N VAL A 8 10.28 -1.01 1.83
CA VAL A 8 9.38 -1.89 1.09
C VAL A 8 8.19 -2.25 1.97
N TYR A 9 7.00 -1.92 1.49
CA TYR A 9 5.72 -2.25 2.09
C TYR A 9 5.02 -3.30 1.25
N ILE A 10 4.85 -4.49 1.82
CA ILE A 10 4.22 -5.64 1.18
C ILE A 10 2.87 -5.85 1.86
N ARG A 11 1.80 -5.93 1.07
CA ARG A 11 0.43 -6.20 1.53
C ARG A 11 -0.14 -7.41 0.81
N TYR A 12 -0.84 -8.24 1.57
CA TYR A 12 -1.59 -9.38 1.06
C TYR A 12 -3.09 -9.10 1.18
N PHE A 13 -3.80 -9.21 0.08
CA PHE A 13 -5.25 -9.06 0.03
C PHE A 13 -5.88 -10.41 -0.32
N ALA A 14 -6.81 -10.88 0.49
CA ALA A 14 -7.60 -12.05 0.14
C ALA A 14 -8.59 -11.66 -0.97
N VAL A 15 -8.38 -12.21 -2.16
CA VAL A 15 -9.28 -12.02 -3.31
C VAL A 15 -10.46 -12.95 -3.14
N ARG A 16 -11.66 -12.36 -3.17
CA ARG A 16 -12.92 -13.10 -3.08
C ARG A 16 -13.82 -12.78 -4.27
N ASP A 17 -14.55 -13.77 -4.75
CA ASP A 17 -15.63 -13.58 -5.71
C ASP A 17 -16.83 -12.85 -5.08
N LYS A 18 -17.77 -12.39 -5.90
CA LYS A 18 -19.04 -11.77 -5.45
C LYS A 18 -19.81 -12.62 -4.44
N ALA A 19 -19.73 -13.95 -4.53
CA ALA A 19 -20.34 -14.87 -3.58
C ALA A 19 -19.52 -15.10 -2.30
N GLY A 20 -18.40 -14.41 -2.09
CA GLY A 20 -17.51 -14.62 -0.95
C GLY A 20 -16.51 -15.79 -1.10
N LYS A 21 -16.62 -16.51 -2.23
CA LYS A 21 -15.61 -17.41 -2.84
C LYS A 21 -14.16 -17.01 -2.59
N TYR A 22 -13.37 -17.64 -1.71
CA TYR A 22 -11.92 -17.39 -1.73
C TYR A 22 -11.32 -17.81 -3.08
N LEU A 23 -10.69 -16.87 -3.79
CA LEU A 23 -10.08 -17.08 -5.10
C LEU A 23 -8.55 -17.12 -5.02
N GLY A 24 -7.96 -16.53 -3.99
CA GLY A 24 -6.51 -16.47 -3.82
C GLY A 24 -6.07 -15.24 -3.04
N ALA A 25 -4.76 -14.98 -3.05
CA ALA A 25 -4.17 -13.81 -2.43
C ALA A 25 -3.50 -12.94 -3.49
N LEU A 26 -3.77 -11.63 -3.46
CA LEU A 26 -3.05 -10.62 -4.23
C LEU A 26 -1.94 -10.05 -3.35
N GLU A 27 -0.69 -10.22 -3.78
CA GLU A 27 0.46 -9.56 -3.16
C GLU A 27 0.72 -8.23 -3.87
N ALA A 28 0.78 -7.15 -3.09
CA ALA A 28 1.17 -5.83 -3.58
C ALA A 28 2.43 -5.36 -2.85
N THR A 29 3.47 -5.08 -3.63
CA THR A 29 4.76 -4.60 -3.12
C THR A 29 4.97 -3.16 -3.56
N GLN A 30 5.15 -2.25 -2.60
CA GLN A 30 5.34 -0.82 -2.85
C GLN A 30 6.56 -0.30 -2.10
N ASP A 31 7.41 0.46 -2.78
CA ASP A 31 8.41 1.30 -2.11
C ASP A 31 7.70 2.54 -1.56
N ILE A 32 7.59 2.62 -0.24
CA ILE A 32 6.95 3.73 0.47
C ILE A 32 7.96 4.74 1.02
N THR A 33 9.22 4.67 0.58
CA THR A 33 10.30 5.53 1.09
C THR A 33 9.91 7.00 0.99
N LYS A 34 9.53 7.42 -0.22
CA LYS A 34 9.09 8.80 -0.51
C LYS A 34 7.74 9.15 0.10
N ILE A 35 6.84 8.18 0.21
CA ILE A 35 5.50 8.40 0.79
C ILE A 35 5.62 8.71 2.28
N LYS A 36 6.56 8.06 2.98
CA LYS A 36 6.80 8.27 4.41
C LYS A 36 7.55 9.57 4.71
N GLU A 37 8.19 10.17 3.71
CA GLU A 37 8.80 11.52 3.80
C GLU A 37 7.75 12.64 3.66
N ILE A 38 6.54 12.32 3.18
CA ILE A 38 5.41 13.25 3.13
C ILE A 38 4.80 13.34 4.54
N GLU A 39 5.47 14.06 5.44
CA GLU A 39 4.91 14.46 6.73
C GLU A 39 4.22 15.82 6.57
N GLY A 40 2.91 15.79 6.34
CA GLY A 40 2.10 17.00 6.11
C GLY A 40 1.27 16.86 4.84
N GLY A 41 0.07 16.30 4.97
CA GLY A 41 -0.85 16.16 3.84
C GLY A 41 -1.23 17.53 3.27
N LYS A 42 -0.85 17.79 2.02
CA LYS A 42 -1.36 18.94 1.26
C LYS A 42 -2.84 18.67 0.95
N ARG A 43 -3.73 19.13 1.83
CA ARG A 43 -5.17 19.20 1.55
C ARG A 43 -5.38 20.31 0.52
N LEU A 44 -5.71 19.95 -0.72
CA LEU A 44 -6.24 20.90 -1.69
C LEU A 44 -7.69 21.20 -1.28
N LEU A 45 -7.83 22.14 -0.35
CA LEU A 45 -9.07 22.89 -0.10
C LEU A 45 -8.67 24.36 -0.26
N GLU A 46 -8.58 24.82 -1.50
CA GLU A 46 -8.45 26.24 -1.81
C GLU A 46 -9.66 26.67 -2.64
N TYR A 47 -10.49 27.47 -1.96
CA TYR A 47 -11.62 28.33 -2.36
C TYR A 47 -12.83 27.72 -3.08
#